data_AF-A0A3B0UU05-F1
#
_entry.id   AF-A0A3B0UU05-F1
#
_cell.length_a   1.000
_cell.length_b   1.000
_cell.length_c   1.000
_cell.angle_alpha   90.00
_cell.angle_beta   90.00
_cell.angle_gamma   90.00
#
_symmetry.space_group_name_H-M   'P 1'
#
loop_
_entity.id
_entity.type
_entity.pdbx_description
1 polymer ?
#
loop_
_entity_poly.entity_id
_entity_poly.type
_entity_poly.pdbx_seq_one_letter_code
_entity_poly.pdbx_strand_id
1 'polypeptide(L)' 'MAKLGLGQLAPDVNLTTLDGRSQQLSSFWGSGQPLLLIFLRHLA' A
#
# COMPACT_ATOMS: atom_id res chain seq x y z
N MET A 1 -11.39 3.96 11.63
CA MET A 1 -10.23 4.18 10.74
C MET A 1 -10.38 5.56 10.12
N ALA A 2 -9.30 6.35 10.06
CA ALA A 2 -9.35 7.69 9.49
C ALA A 2 -9.61 7.60 7.98
N LYS A 3 -10.50 8.46 7.46
CA LYS A 3 -10.74 8.60 6.03
C LYS A 3 -9.54 9.30 5.39
N LEU A 4 -8.90 8.67 4.41
CA LEU A 4 -7.80 9.27 3.66
C LEU A 4 -8.31 10.41 2.77
N GLY A 5 -7.59 11.53 2.77
CA GLY A 5 -7.83 12.70 1.92
C GLY A 5 -6.68 12.98 0.96
N LEU A 6 -6.96 13.74 -0.09
CA LEU A 6 -5.94 14.20 -1.05
C LEU A 6 -4.90 15.09 -0.33
N GLY A 7 -3.64 14.95 -0.71
CA GLY A 7 -2.52 15.72 -0.12
C GLY A 7 -2.05 15.24 1.26
N GLN A 8 -2.76 14.27 1.87
CA GLN A 8 -2.28 13.64 3.09
C GLN A 8 -1.21 12.60 2.77
N LEU A 9 -0.30 12.39 3.72
CA LEU A 9 0.67 11.31 3.64
C LEU A 9 -0.06 9.96 3.56
N ALA A 10 0.38 9.11 2.64
CA ALA A 10 -0.09 7.74 2.57
C ALA A 10 0.27 7.01 3.88
N PRO A 11 -0.65 6.19 4.43
CA PRO A 11 -0.37 5.47 5.67
C PRO A 11 0.67 4.39 5.40
N ASP A 12 1.69 4.31 6.25
CA ASP A 12 2.67 3.25 6.15
C ASP A 12 2.18 2.00 6.88
N VAL A 13 1.76 0.99 6.13
CA VAL A 13 1.17 -0.24 6.66
C VAL A 13 1.95 -1.47 6.21
N ASN A 14 1.98 -2.50 7.05
CA ASN A 14 2.46 -3.82 6.67
C ASN A 14 1.36 -4.56 5.92
N LEU A 15 1.68 -5.00 4.71
CA LEU A 15 0.83 -5.78 3.83
C LEU A 15 1.32 -7.22 3.78
N THR A 16 0.40 -8.17 3.79
CA THR A 16 0.72 -9.57 3.52
C THR A 16 0.61 -9.82 2.02
N THR A 17 1.68 -10.35 1.42
CA THR A 17 1.73 -10.70 0.01
C THR A 17 1.04 -12.04 -0.27
N LEU A 18 0.80 -12.36 -1.54
CA LEU A 18 0.14 -13.61 -1.95
C LEU A 18 0.93 -14.87 -1.54
N ASP A 19 2.24 -14.74 -1.36
CA ASP A 19 3.13 -15.80 -0.88
C ASP A 19 3.37 -15.76 0.64
N GLY A 20 2.57 -14.98 1.37
CA GLY A 20 2.56 -14.95 2.84
C GLY A 20 3.67 -14.13 3.50
N ARG A 21 4.47 -13.38 2.72
CA ARG A 21 5.49 -12.48 3.29
C ARG A 21 4.85 -11.18 3.78
N SER A 22 5.48 -10.55 4.77
CA SER A 22 5.12 -9.21 5.20
C SER A 22 5.96 -8.18 4.46
N GLN A 23 5.32 -7.16 3.89
CA GLN A 23 5.97 -6.07 3.17
C GLN A 23 5.47 -4.71 3.68
N GLN A 24 6.40 -3.83 4.04
CA GLN A 24 6.08 -2.46 4.44
C GLN A 24 5.76 -1.61 3.21
N LEU A 25 4.63 -0.90 3.18
CA LEU A 25 4.21 -0.12 2.01
C LEU A 25 5.24 0.96 1.61
N SER A 26 5.91 1.59 2.58
CA SER A 26 6.93 2.61 2.33
C SER A 26 8.15 2.12 1.57
N SER A 27 8.41 0.81 1.51
CA SER A 27 9.52 0.27 0.73
C SER A 27 9.39 0.56 -0.77
N PHE A 28 8.19 0.90 -1.25
CA PHE A 28 7.92 1.20 -2.66
C PHE A 28 8.00 2.69 -3.01
N TRP A 29 8.15 3.59 -2.03
CA TRP A 29 8.10 5.04 -2.27
C TRP A 29 9.42 5.63 -2.82
N GLY A 30 10.54 4.93 -2.65
CA GLY A 30 11.89 5.43 -2.96
C GLY A 30 12.35 5.30 -4.42
N SER A 31 11.50 4.79 -5.33
CA SER A 31 11.88 4.54 -6.74
C SER A 31 11.81 5.78 -7.62
N GLY A 32 11.33 6.92 -7.11
CA GLY A 32 11.07 8.13 -7.90
C GLY A 32 9.88 8.02 -8.86
N GLN A 33 9.20 6.87 -8.85
CA GLN A 33 8.02 6.61 -9.67
C GLN A 33 6.74 6.72 -8.84
N PRO A 34 5.65 7.28 -9.38
CA PRO A 34 4.36 7.25 -8.72
C PRO A 34 3.89 5.81 -8.47
N LEU A 35 3.42 5.54 -7.26
CA LEU A 35 2.85 4.24 -6.90
C LEU A 35 1.32 4.26 -7.02
N LEU A 36 0.76 3.32 -7.79
CA LEU A 36 -0.67 3.09 -7.89
C LEU A 36 -1.05 1.84 -7.08
N LEU A 37 -2.04 1.96 -6.19
CA LEU A 37 -2.59 0.85 -5.43
C LEU A 37 -3.98 0.47 -5.96
N ILE A 38 -4.17 -0.81 -6.26
CA ILE A 38 -5.44 -1.37 -6.74
C ILE A 38 -5.95 -2.35 -5.68
N PHE A 39 -7.15 -2.09 -5.16
CA PHE A 39 -7.79 -2.92 -4.15
C PHE A 39 -8.83 -3.81 -4.81
N LEU A 40 -8.61 -5.13 -4.76
CA LEU A 40 -9.53 -6.13 -5.29
C LEU A 40 -10.19 -6.86 -4.12
N ARG A 41 -11.52 -6.95 -4.13
CA ARG A 41 -12.29 -7.59 -3.05
C ARG A 41 -12.18 -9.12 -3.05
N HIS A 42 -11.95 -9.71 -4.21
CA HIS A 42 -11.96 -11.16 -4.41
C HIS A 42 -10.72 -11.57 -5.20
N LEU A 43 -9.69 -11.98 -4.47
CA LEU A 43 -8.53 -12.74 -4.95
C LEU A 43 -8.54 -14.03 -4.14
N ALA A 44 -9.42 -14.95 -4.51
CA ALA A 44 -9.52 -16.29 -3.94
C ALA A 44 -9.73 -17.27 -5.08
#